data_AF-A0A920DAB4-F1
#
_entry.id   AF-A0A920DAB4-F1
#
_cell.length_a   1.000
_cell.length_b   1.000
_cell.length_c   1.000
_cell.angle_alpha   90.00
_cell.angle_beta   90.00
_cell.angle_gamma   90.00
#
_symmetry.space_group_name_H-M   'P 1'
#
loop_
_entity.id
_entity.type
_entity.pdbx_description
1 polymer ?
#
loop_
_entity_poly.entity_id
_entity_poly.type
_entity_poly.pdbx_seq_one_letter_code
_entity_poly.pdbx_strand_id
1 'polypeptide(L)'
;MKGFCKIDGCEKKVKAKGLCSMHHQRWWRNGDPLFLKQQIKKICKEEGCGELAKCKGYCTVHYARWRKYGDPQQVRQVIATCTVEGCDKKHRARGMCASHYQIWSRRNAAENRKLKALKPWMTVPAHPVPIEVVR
;
A
#
# COMPACT_ATOMS: atom_id res chain seq x y z
N MET A 1 27.46 37.07 -7.01
CA MET A 1 26.60 37.19 -5.80
C MET A 1 25.51 36.13 -5.82
N LYS A 2 25.42 35.29 -4.78
CA LYS A 2 24.24 34.43 -4.57
C LYS A 2 23.15 35.30 -3.93
N GLY A 3 22.18 35.76 -4.73
CA GLY A 3 21.07 36.59 -4.26
C GLY A 3 20.03 35.82 -3.46
N PHE A 4 19.06 36.55 -2.91
CA PHE A 4 17.83 36.01 -2.33
C PHE A 4 16.76 35.80 -3.41
N CYS A 5 15.78 34.93 -3.13
CA CYS A 5 14.73 34.58 -4.06
C CYS A 5 13.96 35.83 -4.52
N LYS A 6 13.68 35.95 -5.82
CA LYS A 6 12.89 37.05 -6.41
C LYS A 6 11.41 37.07 -6.00
N ILE A 7 10.96 36.12 -5.19
CA ILE A 7 9.57 36.06 -4.75
C ILE A 7 9.48 36.90 -3.49
N ASP A 8 8.54 37.85 -3.49
CA ASP A 8 8.32 38.73 -2.36
C ASP A 8 8.05 37.94 -1.08
N GLY A 9 8.64 38.38 0.02
CA GLY A 9 8.61 37.68 1.31
C GLY A 9 9.38 36.34 1.37
N CYS A 10 10.22 36.00 0.38
CA CYS A 10 11.03 34.78 0.39
C CYS A 10 12.53 35.04 0.63
N GLU A 11 12.98 34.85 1.86
CA GLU A 11 14.39 35.05 2.26
C GLU A 11 15.31 33.85 1.95
N LYS A 12 14.83 32.87 1.17
CA LYS A 12 15.64 31.70 0.81
C LYS A 12 16.64 32.06 -0.28
N LYS A 13 17.89 31.56 -0.15
CA LYS A 13 18.95 31.76 -1.16
C LYS A 13 18.53 31.23 -2.54
N VAL A 14 18.92 31.96 -3.59
CA VAL A 14 18.71 31.55 -4.98
C VAL A 14 19.48 30.27 -5.27
N LYS A 15 18.79 29.32 -5.91
CA LYS A 15 19.38 28.11 -6.47
C LYS A 15 19.62 28.24 -7.98
N ALA A 16 18.61 28.70 -8.73
CA ALA A 16 18.68 28.87 -10.18
C ALA A 16 17.61 29.86 -10.65
N LYS A 17 17.84 30.56 -11.78
CA LYS A 17 16.91 31.53 -12.38
C LYS A 17 16.39 32.62 -11.43
N GLY A 18 17.18 33.02 -10.43
CA GLY A 18 16.73 34.00 -9.42
C GLY A 18 15.68 33.47 -8.45
N LEU A 19 15.43 32.15 -8.42
CA LEU A 19 14.46 31.50 -7.54
C LEU A 19 15.17 30.57 -6.55
N CYS A 20 14.60 30.41 -5.35
CA CYS A 20 15.03 29.38 -4.40
C CYS A 20 14.69 27.98 -4.93
N SER A 21 15.21 26.93 -4.28
CA SER A 21 14.98 25.54 -4.70
C SER A 21 13.49 25.18 -4.88
N MET A 22 12.64 25.61 -3.93
CA MET A 22 11.20 25.36 -3.94
C MET A 22 10.47 26.11 -5.06
N HIS A 23 10.69 27.42 -5.20
CA HIS A 23 10.05 28.23 -6.24
C HIS A 23 10.53 27.84 -7.64
N HIS A 24 11.82 27.51 -7.79
CA HIS A 24 12.33 26.96 -9.04
C HIS A 24 11.69 25.61 -9.39
N GLN A 25 11.47 24.74 -8.39
CA GLN A 25 10.82 23.44 -8.62
C GLN A 25 9.34 23.60 -8.98
N ARG A 26 8.62 24.54 -8.36
CA ARG A 26 7.22 24.85 -8.72
C ARG A 26 7.12 25.40 -10.14
N TRP A 27 7.98 26.36 -10.49
CA TRP A 27 8.09 26.93 -11.83
C TRP A 27 8.43 25.87 -12.89
N TRP A 28 9.43 25.02 -12.63
CA TRP A 28 9.83 23.98 -13.57
C TRP A 28 8.72 22.94 -13.84
N ARG A 29 7.88 22.64 -12.84
CA ARG A 29 6.79 21.65 -12.97
C ARG A 29 5.49 22.23 -13.51
N ASN A 30 5.18 23.50 -13.21
CA ASN A 30 3.85 24.08 -13.43
C ASN A 30 3.86 25.46 -14.10
N GLY A 31 5.03 25.99 -14.48
CA GLY A 31 5.17 27.31 -15.11
C GLY A 31 5.08 28.51 -14.16
N ASP A 32 4.60 28.32 -12.93
CA ASP A 32 4.42 29.38 -11.93
C ASP A 32 5.24 29.08 -10.65
N PRO A 33 6.16 29.97 -10.21
CA PRO A 33 6.89 29.80 -8.96
C PRO A 33 5.99 29.82 -7.73
N LEU A 34 4.84 30.50 -7.78
CA LEU A 34 3.87 30.58 -6.70
C LEU A 34 2.84 29.45 -6.74
N PHE A 35 2.93 28.52 -7.70
CA PHE A 35 1.96 27.45 -7.86
C PHE A 35 1.69 26.71 -6.55
N LEU A 36 0.43 26.80 -6.10
CA LEU A 36 -0.08 26.05 -4.95
C LEU A 36 -1.02 24.97 -5.46
N LYS A 37 -0.66 23.70 -5.22
CA LYS A 37 -1.54 22.59 -5.55
C LYS A 37 -2.73 22.59 -4.62
N GLN A 38 -3.92 22.87 -5.15
CA GLN A 38 -5.17 22.73 -4.42
C GLN A 38 -5.31 21.29 -3.91
N GLN A 39 -5.48 21.13 -2.60
CA GLN A 39 -5.68 19.83 -1.97
C GLN A 39 -7.16 19.47 -2.02
N ILE A 40 -7.63 19.03 -3.19
CA ILE A 40 -8.99 18.52 -3.33
C ILE A 40 -9.07 17.18 -2.59
N LYS A 41 -9.77 17.17 -1.45
CA LYS A 41 -10.08 15.95 -0.70
C LYS A 41 -11.05 15.12 -1.53
N LYS A 42 -10.59 13.97 -2.02
CA LYS A 42 -11.42 13.02 -2.76
C LYS A 42 -12.02 12.01 -1.80
N ILE A 43 -13.23 11.53 -2.09
CA ILE A 43 -13.83 10.39 -1.40
C ILE A 43 -13.21 9.10 -1.94
N CYS A 44 -13.24 8.05 -1.13
CA CYS A 44 -12.84 6.71 -1.52
C CYS A 44 -13.60 6.24 -2.78
N LYS A 45 -12.88 5.57 -3.68
CA LYS A 45 -13.41 5.00 -4.92
C LYS A 45 -14.30 3.76 -4.70
N GLU A 46 -14.15 3.09 -3.56
CA GLU A 46 -14.99 1.94 -3.24
C GLU A 46 -16.44 2.35 -3.06
N GLU A 47 -17.33 1.65 -3.77
CA GLU A 47 -18.77 1.84 -3.66
C GLU A 47 -19.24 1.64 -2.21
N GLY A 48 -20.10 2.54 -1.75
CA GLY A 48 -20.59 2.54 -0.36
C GLY A 48 -19.57 3.04 0.69
N CYS A 49 -18.38 3.50 0.30
CA CYS A 49 -17.40 4.05 1.22
C CYS A 49 -17.38 5.60 1.20
N GLY A 50 -17.94 6.23 2.24
CA GLY A 50 -17.95 7.70 2.40
C GLY A 50 -16.64 8.31 2.92
N GLU A 51 -15.62 7.49 3.18
CA GLU A 51 -14.37 7.94 3.78
C GLU A 51 -13.48 8.72 2.80
N LEU A 52 -12.63 9.60 3.33
CA LEU A 52 -11.68 10.33 2.51
C LEU A 52 -10.58 9.42 1.96
N ALA A 53 -10.33 9.56 0.66
CA ALA A 53 -9.22 8.90 0.00
C ALA A 53 -7.89 9.50 0.47
N LYS A 54 -6.99 8.61 0.91
CA LYS A 54 -5.63 8.97 1.31
C LYS A 54 -4.65 8.85 0.14
N CYS A 55 -4.74 7.77 -0.63
CA CYS A 55 -3.82 7.50 -1.74
C CYS A 55 -4.48 6.61 -2.79
N LYS A 56 -4.10 6.79 -4.07
CA LYS A 56 -4.65 6.05 -5.24
C LYS A 56 -6.18 6.10 -5.40
N GLY A 57 -6.85 6.99 -4.67
CA GLY A 57 -8.31 7.07 -4.62
C GLY A 57 -8.96 6.16 -3.57
N TYR A 58 -8.18 5.51 -2.71
CA TYR A 58 -8.72 4.68 -1.63
C TYR A 58 -8.51 5.32 -0.26
N CYS A 59 -9.44 5.07 0.66
CA CYS A 59 -9.25 5.38 2.09
C CYS A 59 -8.10 4.52 2.65
N THR A 60 -7.66 4.82 3.89
CA THR A 60 -6.55 4.08 4.52
C THR A 60 -6.78 2.57 4.57
N VAL A 61 -8.03 2.14 4.84
CA VAL A 61 -8.40 0.72 4.96
C VAL A 61 -8.39 0.03 3.60
N HIS A 62 -9.07 0.60 2.62
CA HIS A 62 -9.13 0.04 1.26
C HIS A 62 -7.77 0.05 0.57
N TYR A 63 -6.95 1.08 0.82
CA TYR A 63 -5.58 1.09 0.34
C TYR A 63 -4.72 -0.02 0.98
N ALA A 64 -4.89 -0.28 2.28
CA ALA A 64 -4.17 -1.35 2.96
C ALA A 64 -4.55 -2.74 2.46
N ARG A 65 -5.85 -2.98 2.20
CA ARG A 65 -6.35 -4.22 1.59
C ARG A 65 -5.83 -4.39 0.17
N TRP A 66 -5.95 -3.36 -0.67
CA TRP A 66 -5.42 -3.35 -2.04
C TRP A 66 -3.91 -3.62 -2.05
N ARG A 67 -3.13 -2.98 -1.19
CA ARG A 67 -1.66 -3.20 -1.12
C ARG A 67 -1.30 -4.65 -0.77
N LYS A 68 -2.12 -5.32 0.06
CA LYS A 68 -1.84 -6.66 0.56
C LYS A 68 -2.36 -7.76 -0.35
N TYR A 69 -3.52 -7.54 -0.97
CA TYR A 69 -4.28 -8.58 -1.67
C TYR A 69 -4.58 -8.26 -3.14
N GLY A 70 -4.25 -7.05 -3.61
CA GLY A 70 -4.64 -6.56 -4.94
C GLY A 70 -6.10 -6.08 -5.03
N ASP A 71 -6.90 -6.39 -4.01
CA ASP A 71 -8.34 -6.11 -3.96
C ASP A 71 -8.67 -5.25 -2.71
N PRO A 72 -9.26 -4.06 -2.89
CA PRO A 72 -9.67 -3.17 -1.79
C PRO A 72 -10.86 -3.72 -0.98
N GLN A 73 -11.70 -4.59 -1.56
CA GLN A 73 -12.86 -5.18 -0.89
C GLN A 73 -12.51 -6.43 -0.09
N GLN A 74 -11.29 -6.94 -0.24
CA GLN A 74 -10.87 -8.17 0.42
C GLN A 74 -11.01 -8.07 1.95
N VAL A 75 -11.93 -8.86 2.50
CA VAL A 75 -12.16 -8.99 3.93
C VAL A 75 -11.35 -10.16 4.50
N ARG A 76 -10.78 -9.97 5.69
CA ARG A 76 -10.11 -11.07 6.38
C ARG A 76 -11.18 -12.03 6.90
N GLN A 77 -11.18 -13.26 6.41
CA GLN A 77 -11.97 -14.32 7.01
C GLN A 77 -11.44 -14.64 8.42
N VAL A 78 -12.32 -14.52 9.41
CA VAL A 78 -12.03 -14.90 10.80
C VAL A 78 -12.42 -16.36 10.96
N ILE A 79 -11.44 -17.26 10.87
CA ILE A 79 -11.67 -18.67 11.17
C ILE A 79 -11.49 -18.85 12.67
N ALA A 80 -12.59 -19.01 13.41
CA ALA A 80 -12.57 -19.13 14.86
C ALA A 80 -12.44 -20.58 15.34
N THR A 81 -13.06 -21.52 14.62
CA THR A 81 -13.12 -22.95 14.96
C THR A 81 -12.43 -23.79 13.90
N CYS A 82 -12.19 -25.06 14.23
CA CYS A 82 -11.64 -26.02 13.29
C CYS A 82 -12.62 -26.25 12.13
N THR A 83 -12.11 -26.24 10.90
CA THR A 83 -12.89 -26.55 9.69
C THR A 83 -13.08 -28.05 9.45
N VAL A 84 -12.72 -28.89 10.43
CA VAL A 84 -12.90 -30.35 10.32
C VAL A 84 -14.28 -30.65 10.85
N GLU A 85 -15.09 -31.36 10.07
CA GLU A 85 -16.45 -31.73 10.44
C GLU A 85 -16.49 -32.40 11.81
N GLY A 86 -17.42 -31.98 12.66
CA GLY A 86 -17.55 -32.47 14.04
C GLY A 86 -16.46 -32.01 15.00
N CYS A 87 -15.68 -30.97 14.68
CA CYS A 87 -14.65 -30.44 15.56
C CYS A 87 -14.86 -28.97 15.94
N ASP A 88 -15.33 -28.71 17.16
CA ASP A 88 -15.55 -27.34 17.66
C ASP A 88 -14.31 -26.73 18.35
N LYS A 89 -13.15 -27.38 18.26
CA LYS A 89 -11.92 -26.89 18.87
C LYS A 89 -11.47 -25.60 18.19
N LYS A 90 -10.89 -24.67 18.98
CA LYS A 90 -10.36 -23.40 18.49
C LYS A 90 -9.36 -23.59 17.35
N HIS A 91 -9.51 -22.76 16.32
CA HIS A 91 -8.58 -22.65 15.20
C HIS A 91 -7.17 -22.31 15.70
N ARG A 92 -6.14 -22.97 15.13
CA ARG A 92 -4.73 -22.63 15.35
C ARG A 92 -4.05 -22.18 14.07
N ALA A 93 -4.15 -22.95 12.99
CA ALA A 93 -3.47 -22.67 11.73
C ALA A 93 -4.15 -23.40 10.56
N ARG A 94 -4.13 -22.81 9.35
CA ARG A 94 -4.68 -23.41 8.12
C ARG A 94 -6.12 -23.96 8.25
N GLY A 95 -7.02 -23.20 8.87
CA GLY A 95 -8.37 -23.68 9.18
C GLY A 95 -8.47 -24.78 10.25
N MET A 96 -7.38 -25.32 10.78
CA MET A 96 -7.39 -26.47 11.68
C MET A 96 -7.06 -26.11 13.14
N CYS A 97 -7.61 -26.89 14.08
CA CYS A 97 -7.18 -26.88 15.49
C CYS A 97 -5.79 -27.50 15.66
N ALA A 98 -5.21 -27.41 16.86
CA ALA A 98 -3.86 -27.88 17.12
C ALA A 98 -3.64 -29.37 16.78
N SER A 99 -4.59 -30.24 17.11
CA SER A 99 -4.46 -31.69 16.85
C SER A 99 -4.55 -32.02 15.37
N HIS A 100 -5.55 -31.49 14.67
CA HIS A 100 -5.70 -31.70 13.22
C HIS A 100 -4.54 -31.09 12.43
N TYR A 101 -4.03 -29.93 12.84
CA TYR A 101 -2.84 -29.35 12.24
C TYR A 101 -1.59 -30.21 12.45
N GLN A 102 -1.41 -30.83 13.62
CA GLN A 102 -0.28 -31.72 13.88
C GLN A 102 -0.34 -32.98 13.02
N ILE A 103 -1.52 -33.61 12.91
CA ILE A 103 -1.72 -34.78 12.05
C ILE A 103 -1.42 -34.42 10.59
N TRP A 104 -2.01 -33.32 10.10
CA TRP A 104 -1.75 -32.80 8.76
C TRP A 104 -0.26 -32.49 8.54
N SER A 105 0.41 -31.87 9.50
CA SER A 105 1.81 -31.47 9.39
C SER A 105 2.76 -32.68 9.36
N ARG A 106 2.44 -33.76 10.09
CA ARG A 106 3.20 -35.01 10.07
C ARG A 106 3.05 -35.72 8.74
N ARG A 107 1.82 -35.80 8.21
CA ARG A 107 1.56 -36.41 6.89
C ARG A 107 2.29 -35.68 5.77
N ASN A 108 2.31 -34.34 5.83
CA ASN A 108 2.94 -33.51 4.80
C ASN A 108 4.34 -33.04 5.22
N ALA A 109 5.07 -33.80 6.05
CA ALA A 109 6.35 -33.36 6.62
C ALA A 109 7.42 -33.06 5.55
N ALA A 110 7.53 -33.90 4.53
CA ALA A 110 8.47 -33.72 3.42
C ALA A 110 8.14 -32.48 2.57
N GLU A 111 6.86 -32.28 2.27
CA GLU A 111 6.34 -31.11 1.52
C GLU A 111 6.51 -29.82 2.33
N ASN A 112 6.16 -29.85 3.62
CA ASN A 112 6.32 -28.71 4.53
C ASN A 112 7.78 -28.30 4.70
N ARG A 113 8.72 -29.25 4.70
CA ARG A 113 10.16 -28.94 4.77
C ARG A 113 10.63 -28.21 3.50
N LYS A 114 10.18 -28.63 2.32
CA LYS A 114 10.42 -27.91 1.06
C LYS A 114 9.80 -26.51 1.07
N LEU A 115 8.53 -26.36 1.48
CA LEU A 115 7.84 -25.07 1.56
C LEU A 115 8.51 -24.07 2.52
N LYS A 116 9.05 -24.56 3.65
CA LYS A 116 9.81 -23.72 4.61
C LYS A 116 11.18 -23.33 4.07
N ALA A 117 11.86 -24.22 3.36
CA ALA A 117 13.14 -23.94 2.71
C ALA A 117 13.02 -22.96 1.54
N LEU A 118 11.90 -23.00 0.81
CA LEU A 118 11.60 -22.12 -0.33
C LEU A 118 11.16 -20.70 0.06
N LYS A 119 10.97 -20.41 1.35
CA LYS A 119 10.47 -19.10 1.81
C LYS A 119 11.30 -18.49 2.97
N PRO A 120 12.60 -18.21 2.82
CA PRO A 120 13.31 -17.35 3.77
C PRO A 120 12.84 -15.89 3.69
N TRP A 121 12.27 -15.49 2.54
CA TRP A 121 11.70 -14.19 2.25
C TRP A 121 10.50 -14.38 1.32
N MET A 122 9.26 -14.34 1.80
CA MET A 122 8.18 -13.93 0.89
C MET A 122 8.29 -12.42 0.75
N THR A 123 9.12 -12.01 -0.21
CA THR A 123 9.06 -10.69 -0.85
C THR A 123 7.64 -10.41 -1.25
N VAL A 124 7.17 -9.23 -0.88
CA VAL A 124 6.09 -8.55 -1.59
C VAL A 124 6.42 -8.63 -3.09
N PRO A 125 5.57 -9.21 -3.94
CA PRO A 125 5.66 -8.89 -5.35
C PRO A 125 5.33 -7.40 -5.40
N ALA A 126 6.33 -6.56 -5.68
CA ALA A 126 6.04 -5.32 -6.37
C ALA A 126 5.37 -5.76 -7.68
N HIS A 127 4.04 -5.76 -7.72
CA HIS A 127 3.33 -6.03 -8.96
C HIS A 127 3.87 -5.04 -9.99
N PRO A 128 4.37 -5.49 -11.14
CA PRO A 128 4.57 -4.60 -12.27
C PRO A 128 3.16 -4.15 -12.66
N VAL A 129 2.85 -2.87 -12.44
CA VAL A 129 1.74 -2.26 -13.17
C VAL A 129 2.10 -2.35 -14.65
N PRO A 130 1.29 -2.99 -15.50
CA PRO A 130 1.44 -2.80 -16.93
C PRO A 130 1.21 -1.32 -17.20
N ILE A 131 2.24 -0.65 -17.72
CA ILE A 131 2.06 0.64 -18.38
C ILE A 131 1.37 0.30 -19.70
N GLU A 132 0.04 0.32 -19.71
CA GLU A 132 -0.68 0.49 -20.96
C GLU A 132 -0.38 1.90 -21.45
N VAL A 133 0.48 1.96 -22.46
CA VAL A 133 0.74 3.15 -23.25
C VAL A 133 -0.53 3.40 -24.05
N VAL A 134 -1.41 4.25 -23.55
CA VAL A 134 -2.52 4.78 -24.35
C VAL A 134 -1.89 5.67 -25.42
N ARG A 135 -2.09 5.26 -26.67
CA ARG A 135 -1.73 6.00 -27.88
C ARG A 135 -2.48 7.32 -27.97
#